data_AF-A0A9P5JKJ9-F1
#
_entry.id   AF-A0A9P5JKJ9-F1
#
_cell.length_a   1.000
_cell.length_b   1.000
_cell.length_c   1.000
_cell.angle_alpha   90.00
_cell.angle_beta   90.00
_cell.angle_gamma   90.00
#
_symmetry.space_group_name_H-M   'P 1'
#
loop_
_entity.id
_entity.type
_entity.pdbx_description
1 polymer ?
#
loop_
_entity_poly.entity_id
_entity_poly.type
_entity_poly.pdbx_seq_one_letter_code
_entity_poly.pdbx_strand_id
1 'polypeptide(L)'
;MANHVSCYSRRDGRYITLWAATRGMMECYNFDFSLALFVASAGIYTSLFTHSNFLWFDLGELQTHNGFSIEHDASLTRPDIKTGDNWHPDLSLVREMLSMSSSSNGALSLEDYARYRVLREKSIPEPFTGARSFLATGEVGLILPAIGRDSEEATEVCPLLYDPSAHQETQT
;
A
#
# COMPACT_ATOMS: atom_id res chain seq x y z
N MET A 1 -9.83 1.23 0.41
CA MET A 1 -10.59 1.78 1.56
C MET A 1 -11.31 3.09 1.21
N ALA A 2 -10.66 4.26 1.14
CA ALA A 2 -11.30 5.59 0.94
C ALA A 2 -12.26 5.71 -0.26
N ASN A 3 -11.95 5.02 -1.36
CA ASN A 3 -12.78 5.07 -2.57
C ASN A 3 -14.02 4.14 -2.50
N HIS A 4 -14.10 3.23 -1.53
CA HIS A 4 -15.17 2.25 -1.42
C HIS A 4 -16.26 2.71 -0.45
N VAL A 5 -17.53 2.58 -0.85
CA VAL A 5 -18.68 2.94 0.00
C VAL A 5 -18.77 2.07 1.25
N SER A 6 -18.45 0.79 1.12
CA SER A 6 -18.58 -0.22 2.18
C SER A 6 -17.53 -0.13 3.28
N CYS A 7 -16.51 0.72 3.13
CA CYS A 7 -15.28 0.69 3.91
C CYS A 7 -15.22 1.67 5.10
N TYR A 8 -16.30 2.39 5.39
CA TYR A 8 -16.45 3.39 6.49
C TYR A 8 -15.36 4.46 6.60
N SER A 9 -14.51 4.60 5.59
CA SER A 9 -13.54 5.69 5.47
C SER A 9 -14.15 6.87 4.74
N ARG A 10 -13.82 8.09 5.16
CA ARG A 10 -14.25 9.29 4.45
C ARG A 10 -13.63 9.34 3.06
N ARG A 11 -14.48 9.57 2.05
CA ARG A 11 -14.09 9.57 0.63
C ARG A 11 -13.12 10.68 0.25
N ASP A 12 -13.14 11.77 0.99
CA ASP A 12 -12.21 12.89 0.81
C ASP A 12 -10.81 12.61 1.39
N GLY A 13 -10.63 11.48 2.09
CA GLY A 13 -9.37 11.12 2.71
C GLY A 13 -8.97 12.02 3.88
N ARG A 14 -9.92 12.77 4.47
CA ARG A 14 -9.64 13.71 5.57
C ARG A 14 -10.24 13.28 6.90
N TYR A 15 -9.67 13.76 8.01
CA TYR A 15 -10.14 13.52 9.37
C TYR A 15 -10.36 12.04 9.69
N ILE A 16 -9.43 11.17 9.26
CA ILE A 16 -9.50 9.74 9.51
C ILE A 16 -9.03 9.47 10.93
N THR A 17 -9.94 9.04 11.80
CA THR A 17 -9.59 8.68 13.18
C THR A 17 -8.95 7.30 13.24
N LEU A 18 -8.22 7.03 14.34
CA LEU A 18 -7.63 5.72 14.63
C LEU A 18 -8.65 4.59 14.43
N TRP A 19 -9.81 4.71 15.06
CA TRP A 19 -10.86 3.69 15.01
C TRP A 19 -11.49 3.53 13.63
N ALA A 20 -11.67 4.62 12.89
CA ALA A 20 -12.18 4.57 11.53
C ALA A 20 -11.20 3.82 10.60
N ALA A 21 -9.90 4.12 10.71
CA ALA A 21 -8.87 3.41 9.95
C ALA A 21 -8.76 1.93 10.34
N THR A 22 -8.72 1.61 11.64
CA THR A 22 -8.67 0.23 12.14
C THR A 22 -9.86 -0.57 11.62
N ARG A 23 -11.08 -0.05 11.81
CA ARG A 23 -12.31 -0.72 11.34
C ARG A 23 -12.33 -0.89 9.83
N GLY A 24 -11.95 0.15 9.07
CA GLY A 24 -11.91 0.08 7.62
C GLY A 24 -10.92 -0.98 7.11
N MET A 25 -9.74 -1.13 7.72
CA MET A 25 -8.81 -2.20 7.34
C MET A 25 -9.36 -3.60 7.67
N MET A 26 -10.00 -3.76 8.83
CA MET A 26 -10.64 -5.03 9.19
C MET A 26 -11.76 -5.40 8.22
N GLU A 27 -12.62 -4.46 7.85
CA GLU A 27 -13.79 -4.75 7.01
C GLU A 27 -13.45 -4.88 5.52
N CYS A 28 -12.49 -4.11 5.00
CA CYS A 28 -12.18 -4.10 3.56
C CYS A 28 -11.12 -5.10 3.16
N TYR A 29 -10.18 -5.39 4.06
CA TYR A 29 -9.02 -6.23 3.78
C TYR A 29 -8.92 -7.42 4.73
N ASN A 30 -9.90 -7.60 5.64
CA ASN A 30 -9.93 -8.70 6.60
C ASN A 30 -8.66 -8.77 7.47
N PHE A 31 -8.10 -7.61 7.82
CA PHE A 31 -6.98 -7.55 8.76
C PHE A 31 -7.46 -7.94 10.16
N ASP A 32 -6.61 -8.60 10.94
CA ASP A 32 -6.90 -8.78 12.36
C ASP A 32 -6.82 -7.42 13.08
N PHE A 33 -7.49 -7.34 14.23
CA PHE A 33 -7.57 -6.11 15.01
C PHE A 33 -6.19 -5.55 15.40
N SER A 34 -5.24 -6.41 15.75
CA SER A 34 -3.92 -5.96 16.23
C SER A 34 -3.10 -5.34 15.09
N LEU A 35 -3.10 -6.00 13.92
CA LEU A 35 -2.46 -5.47 12.72
C LEU A 35 -3.12 -4.17 12.25
N ALA A 36 -4.46 -4.14 12.19
CA ALA A 36 -5.19 -2.95 11.80
C ALA A 36 -4.97 -1.78 12.78
N LEU A 37 -4.89 -2.05 14.08
CA LEU A 37 -4.59 -1.04 15.08
C LEU A 37 -3.15 -0.53 14.95
N PHE A 38 -2.19 -1.42 14.70
CA PHE A 38 -0.79 -1.06 14.49
C PHE A 38 -0.62 -0.12 13.28
N VAL A 39 -1.17 -0.49 12.12
CA VAL A 39 -1.08 0.33 10.90
C VAL A 39 -1.80 1.67 11.06
N ALA A 40 -2.98 1.68 11.70
CA ALA A 40 -3.72 2.92 11.93
C ALA A 40 -2.98 3.85 12.93
N SER A 41 -2.31 3.28 13.93
CA SER A 41 -1.49 4.04 14.88
C SER A 41 -0.28 4.68 14.20
N ALA A 42 0.32 4.01 13.23
CA ALA A 42 1.39 4.60 12.42
C ALA A 42 0.90 5.85 11.67
N GLY A 43 -0.32 5.83 11.11
CA GLY A 43 -0.91 6.99 10.43
C GLY A 43 -1.15 8.17 11.37
N ILE A 44 -1.69 7.91 12.57
CA ILE A 44 -1.83 8.95 13.62
C ILE A 44 -0.47 9.51 14.03
N TYR A 45 0.54 8.65 14.14
CA TYR A 45 1.89 9.08 14.51
C TYR A 45 2.50 10.01 13.45
N THR A 46 2.27 9.76 12.16
CA THR A 46 2.67 10.70 11.09
C THR A 46 2.00 12.07 11.27
N SER A 47 0.74 12.11 11.69
CA SER A 47 0.00 13.36 11.89
C SER A 47 0.52 14.25 13.02
N LEU A 48 1.25 13.67 13.98
CA LEU A 48 1.93 14.44 15.02
C LEU A 48 2.99 15.38 14.44
N PHE A 49 3.61 15.01 13.32
CA PHE A 49 4.65 15.80 12.66
C PHE A 49 4.11 16.83 11.67
N THR A 50 2.86 16.68 11.20
CA THR A 50 2.23 17.59 10.23
C THR A 50 1.33 18.62 10.91
N HIS A 51 0.49 18.19 11.87
CA HIS A 51 -0.54 19.03 12.49
C HIS A 51 -0.51 19.01 14.02
N SER A 52 0.45 18.31 14.64
CA SER A 52 0.52 18.15 16.12
C SER A 52 -0.79 17.65 16.73
N ASN A 53 -1.50 16.78 16.01
CA ASN A 53 -2.77 16.22 16.43
C ASN A 53 -2.65 14.69 16.65
N PHE A 54 -3.41 14.16 17.60
CA PHE A 54 -3.36 12.74 17.99
C PHE A 54 -4.68 12.01 17.75
N LEU A 55 -5.66 12.67 17.13
CA LEU A 55 -7.04 12.18 17.04
C LEU A 55 -7.40 11.69 15.65
N TRP A 56 -6.77 12.27 14.62
CA TRP A 56 -7.06 11.97 13.23
C TRP A 56 -5.87 12.28 12.33
N PHE A 57 -5.90 11.81 11.09
CA PHE A 57 -4.94 12.16 10.07
C PHE A 57 -5.65 12.29 8.72
N ASP A 58 -5.10 13.10 7.83
CA ASP A 58 -5.48 13.09 6.42
C ASP A 58 -4.57 12.12 5.65
N LEU A 59 -5.11 11.42 4.65
CA LEU A 59 -4.33 10.49 3.81
C LEU A 59 -3.13 11.19 3.18
N GLY A 60 -3.30 12.44 2.75
CA GLY A 60 -2.23 13.23 2.15
C GLY A 60 -1.05 13.49 3.09
N GLU A 61 -1.22 13.35 4.40
CA GLU A 61 -0.11 13.47 5.35
C GLU A 61 0.82 12.27 5.32
N LEU A 62 0.33 11.10 4.89
CA LEU A 62 1.12 9.87 4.82
C LEU A 62 2.24 9.95 3.76
N GLN A 63 2.18 10.91 2.83
CA GLN A 63 3.23 11.15 1.83
C GLN A 63 4.47 11.86 2.41
N THR A 64 4.40 12.30 3.67
CA THR A 64 5.46 13.08 4.32
C THR A 64 6.74 12.26 4.36
N HIS A 65 7.74 12.63 3.57
CA HIS A 65 9.07 12.06 3.64
C HIS A 65 9.85 12.74 4.78
N ASN A 66 10.50 11.97 5.67
CA ASN A 66 11.39 12.34 6.80
C ASN A 66 10.90 11.94 8.21
N GLY A 67 11.83 11.80 9.16
CA GLY A 67 11.52 11.44 10.55
C GLY A 67 11.18 9.95 10.70
N PHE A 68 10.08 9.66 11.38
CA PHE A 68 9.52 8.31 11.59
C PHE A 68 8.35 8.01 10.62
N SER A 69 8.35 8.63 9.45
CA SER A 69 7.32 8.44 8.44
C SER A 69 7.20 7.01 7.94
N ILE A 70 5.96 6.64 7.60
CA ILE A 70 5.64 5.37 6.93
C ILE A 70 6.20 5.39 5.51
N GLU A 71 6.06 6.51 4.81
CA GLU A 71 6.57 6.66 3.45
C GLU A 71 8.11 6.63 3.43
N HIS A 72 8.62 5.93 2.43
CA HIS A 72 10.04 5.70 2.22
C HIS A 72 10.36 5.50 0.73
N ASP A 73 11.63 5.76 0.37
CA ASP A 73 12.18 5.48 -0.96
C ASP A 73 12.13 3.98 -1.29
N ALA A 74 12.49 3.56 -2.49
CA ALA A 74 12.39 2.18 -2.98
C ALA A 74 10.98 1.60 -2.89
N SER A 75 9.95 2.44 -2.91
CA SER A 75 8.55 2.01 -3.00
C SER A 75 8.32 1.12 -4.23
N LEU A 76 7.38 0.16 -4.13
CA LEU A 76 7.13 -0.80 -5.20
C LEU A 76 6.52 -0.13 -6.45
N THR A 77 5.61 0.81 -6.24
CA THR A 77 4.84 1.44 -7.33
C THR A 77 4.97 2.95 -7.37
N ARG A 78 5.78 3.56 -6.48
CA ARG A 78 5.95 5.01 -6.39
C ARG A 78 7.43 5.37 -6.55
N PRO A 79 7.75 6.43 -7.30
CA PRO A 79 9.07 7.04 -7.35
C PRO A 79 9.57 7.46 -5.97
N ASP A 80 10.89 7.55 -5.85
CA ASP A 80 11.55 8.10 -4.65
C ASP A 80 11.34 9.61 -4.61
N ILE A 81 11.36 10.22 -3.42
CA ILE A 81 11.09 11.66 -3.26
C ILE A 81 12.03 12.54 -4.11
N LYS A 82 13.26 12.08 -4.34
CA LYS A 82 14.27 12.80 -5.13
C LYS A 82 14.12 12.61 -6.63
N THR A 83 13.39 11.59 -7.07
CA THR A 83 13.29 11.19 -8.48
C THR A 83 11.93 11.45 -9.09
N GLY A 84 10.89 11.67 -8.28
CA GLY A 84 9.57 12.01 -8.78
C GLY A 84 8.51 12.20 -7.71
N ASP A 85 7.28 11.88 -8.09
CA ASP A 85 6.07 11.98 -7.27
C ASP A 85 5.95 10.76 -6.35
N ASN A 86 6.26 10.93 -5.06
CA ASN A 86 6.20 9.85 -4.07
C ASN A 86 4.78 9.55 -3.56
N TRP A 87 3.74 10.14 -4.15
CA TRP A 87 2.35 10.00 -3.72
C TRP A 87 1.51 9.19 -4.70
N HIS A 88 1.63 9.45 -6.01
CA HIS A 88 0.85 8.75 -7.03
C HIS A 88 1.58 7.51 -7.58
N PRO A 89 0.86 6.41 -7.89
CA PRO A 89 1.46 5.26 -8.55
C PRO A 89 2.03 5.62 -9.93
N ASP A 90 3.25 5.17 -10.20
CA ASP A 90 3.92 5.29 -11.49
C ASP A 90 3.71 4.00 -12.30
N LEU A 91 3.13 4.15 -13.50
CA LEU A 91 2.80 3.03 -14.37
C LEU A 91 4.03 2.27 -14.89
N SER A 92 5.20 2.91 -14.97
CA SER A 92 6.44 2.23 -15.37
C SER A 92 6.89 1.25 -14.28
N LEU A 93 6.86 1.67 -13.01
CA LEU A 93 7.17 0.80 -11.86
C LEU A 93 6.15 -0.33 -11.71
N VAL A 94 4.85 -0.04 -11.93
CA VAL A 94 3.82 -1.09 -11.95
C VAL A 94 4.11 -2.10 -13.06
N ARG A 95 4.42 -1.66 -14.28
CA ARG A 95 4.75 -2.57 -15.39
C ARG A 95 6.03 -3.37 -15.15
N GLU A 96 7.03 -2.76 -14.53
CA GLU A 96 8.26 -3.44 -14.11
C GLU A 96 7.97 -4.52 -13.07
N MET A 97 7.15 -4.23 -12.07
CA MET A 97 6.72 -5.22 -11.09
C MET A 97 5.96 -6.38 -11.75
N LEU A 98 5.04 -6.09 -12.67
CA LEU A 98 4.26 -7.12 -13.37
C LEU A 98 5.12 -8.00 -14.29
N SER A 99 6.17 -7.44 -14.90
CA SER A 99 7.08 -8.21 -15.75
C SER A 99 7.95 -9.19 -14.97
N MET A 100 8.02 -9.06 -13.64
CA MET A 100 8.71 -9.99 -12.74
C MET A 100 7.89 -11.27 -12.45
N SER A 101 6.64 -11.35 -12.90
CA SER A 101 5.82 -12.54 -12.72
C SER A 101 6.50 -13.78 -13.29
N SER A 102 6.62 -14.80 -12.45
CA SER A 102 7.07 -16.13 -12.86
C SER A 102 5.93 -17.01 -13.38
N SER A 103 4.68 -16.55 -13.25
CA SER A 103 3.49 -17.28 -13.66
C SER A 103 3.13 -17.01 -15.13
N SER A 104 2.65 -18.04 -15.82
CA SER A 104 2.18 -17.94 -17.20
C SER A 104 0.93 -17.08 -17.38
N ASN A 105 0.15 -16.87 -16.31
CA ASN A 105 -1.04 -16.01 -16.31
C ASN A 105 -0.75 -14.57 -15.87
N GLY A 106 0.52 -14.21 -15.62
CA GLY A 106 0.92 -12.86 -15.19
C GLY A 106 0.66 -12.54 -13.72
N ALA A 107 0.20 -13.50 -12.93
CA ALA A 107 0.01 -13.32 -11.49
C ALA A 107 1.35 -13.29 -10.74
N LEU A 108 1.42 -12.49 -9.68
CA LEU A 108 2.62 -12.36 -8.85
C LEU A 108 2.50 -13.25 -7.62
N SER A 109 3.51 -14.10 -7.42
CA SER A 109 3.72 -14.85 -6.18
C SER A 109 4.41 -14.00 -5.12
N LEU A 110 4.47 -14.50 -3.87
CA LEU A 110 5.25 -13.85 -2.81
C LEU A 110 6.73 -13.70 -3.20
N GLU A 111 7.29 -14.72 -3.87
CA GLU A 111 8.67 -14.69 -4.34
C GLU A 111 8.88 -13.60 -5.40
N ASP A 112 7.94 -13.39 -6.31
CA ASP A 112 8.02 -12.32 -7.31
C ASP A 112 8.07 -10.94 -6.64
N TYR A 113 7.19 -10.69 -5.65
CA TYR A 113 7.22 -9.45 -4.88
C TYR A 113 8.50 -9.29 -4.08
N ALA A 114 9.02 -10.36 -3.46
CA ALA A 114 10.26 -10.31 -2.71
C ALA A 114 11.47 -9.98 -3.62
N ARG A 115 11.54 -10.61 -4.80
CA ARG A 115 12.58 -10.31 -5.80
C ARG A 115 12.51 -8.87 -6.26
N TYR A 116 11.31 -8.36 -6.53
CA TYR A 116 11.13 -6.97 -6.93
C TYR A 116 11.44 -5.98 -5.79
N ARG A 117 11.12 -6.30 -4.53
CA ARG A 117 11.57 -5.51 -3.36
C ARG A 117 13.09 -5.40 -3.30
N VAL A 118 13.80 -6.52 -3.44
CA VAL A 118 15.27 -6.53 -3.47
C VAL A 118 15.81 -5.71 -4.65
N LEU A 119 15.15 -5.74 -5.80
CA LEU A 119 15.52 -4.91 -6.96
C LEU A 119 15.37 -3.42 -6.64
N ARG A 120 14.24 -3.01 -6.04
CA ARG A 120 13.99 -1.62 -5.65
C ARG A 120 14.95 -1.14 -4.56
N GLU A 121 15.26 -1.97 -3.56
CA GLU A 121 16.23 -1.60 -2.53
C GLU A 121 17.66 -1.43 -3.05
N LYS A 122 18.03 -2.10 -4.16
CA LYS A 122 19.32 -1.89 -4.80
C LYS A 122 19.45 -0.54 -5.52
N SER A 123 18.33 0.13 -5.82
CA SER A 123 18.37 1.43 -6.50
C SER A 123 18.62 2.60 -5.55
N ILE A 124 18.52 2.39 -4.23
CA ILE A 124 18.82 3.40 -3.22
C ILE A 124 20.25 3.24 -2.70
N PRO A 125 20.94 4.35 -2.37
CA PRO A 125 22.35 4.30 -1.96
C PRO A 125 22.55 3.63 -0.61
N GLU A 126 21.57 3.74 0.29
CA GLU A 126 21.64 3.21 1.65
C GLU A 126 20.55 2.14 1.85
N PRO A 127 20.92 0.92 2.25
CA PRO A 127 19.94 -0.13 2.49
C PRO A 127 19.05 0.22 3.68
N PHE A 128 17.84 -0.34 3.70
CA PHE A 128 16.97 -0.16 4.85
C PHE A 128 17.56 -0.81 6.11
N THR A 129 17.36 -0.13 7.23
CA THR A 129 17.69 -0.64 8.56
C THR A 129 16.54 -0.37 9.52
N GLY A 130 16.41 -1.22 10.55
CA GLY A 130 15.42 -1.06 11.62
C GLY A 130 13.97 -0.98 11.12
N ALA A 131 13.25 0.05 11.55
CA ALA A 131 11.82 0.21 11.28
C ALA A 131 11.46 0.30 9.79
N ARG A 132 12.31 0.92 8.95
CA ARG A 132 12.05 1.03 7.51
C ARG A 132 12.10 -0.32 6.81
N SER A 133 13.07 -1.16 7.17
CA SER A 133 13.18 -2.52 6.62
C SER A 133 11.98 -3.38 7.02
N PHE A 134 11.54 -3.25 8.28
CA PHE A 134 10.33 -3.91 8.76
C PHE A 134 9.07 -3.48 8.01
N LEU A 135 8.85 -2.17 7.83
CA LEU A 135 7.70 -1.64 7.09
C LEU A 135 7.76 -2.06 5.62
N ALA A 136 8.88 -1.83 4.93
CA ALA A 136 9.04 -2.15 3.51
C ALA A 136 8.85 -3.65 3.21
N THR A 137 9.35 -4.53 4.09
CA THR A 137 9.15 -5.98 3.97
C THR A 137 7.70 -6.36 4.32
N GLY A 138 7.14 -5.74 5.37
CA GLY A 138 5.76 -5.93 5.78
C GLY A 138 4.76 -5.59 4.68
N GLU A 139 4.98 -4.50 3.93
CA GLU A 139 4.17 -4.13 2.77
C GLU A 139 4.04 -5.27 1.76
N VAL A 140 5.14 -5.96 1.43
CA VAL A 140 5.12 -7.13 0.52
C VAL A 140 4.23 -8.25 1.08
N GLY A 141 4.35 -8.53 2.38
CA GLY A 141 3.54 -9.54 3.06
C GLY A 141 2.05 -9.18 3.13
N LEU A 142 1.69 -7.88 3.08
CA LEU A 142 0.31 -7.41 3.13
C LEU A 142 -0.40 -7.44 1.77
N ILE A 143 0.35 -7.42 0.66
CA ILE A 143 -0.25 -7.38 -0.68
C ILE A 143 -1.10 -8.62 -0.94
N LEU A 144 -0.55 -9.82 -0.80
CA LEU A 144 -1.28 -11.06 -1.08
C LEU A 144 -2.59 -11.22 -0.28
N PRO A 145 -2.64 -11.03 1.05
CA PRO A 145 -3.90 -11.12 1.77
C PRO A 145 -4.88 -9.99 1.43
N ALA A 146 -4.39 -8.81 1.01
CA ALA A 146 -5.24 -7.67 0.69
C ALA A 146 -5.83 -7.71 -0.73
N ILE A 147 -5.10 -8.23 -1.72
CA ILE A 147 -5.50 -8.21 -3.14
C ILE A 147 -5.53 -9.59 -3.82
N GLY A 148 -4.93 -10.62 -3.23
CA GLY A 148 -4.75 -11.95 -3.84
C GLY A 148 -5.93 -12.91 -3.70
N ARG A 149 -7.15 -12.43 -3.42
CA ARG A 149 -8.32 -13.30 -3.28
C ARG A 149 -9.03 -13.48 -4.63
N ASP A 150 -8.76 -14.61 -5.28
CA ASP A 150 -9.79 -15.56 -5.76
C ASP A 150 -9.18 -16.81 -6.44
N SER A 151 -9.13 -17.94 -5.73
CA SER A 151 -9.76 -19.22 -6.11
C SER A 151 -9.59 -20.22 -4.96
N GLU A 152 -10.57 -21.12 -4.76
CA GLU A 152 -10.67 -22.06 -3.63
C GLU A 152 -9.57 -23.13 -3.53
N GLU A 153 -8.47 -23.00 -4.28
CA GLU A 153 -7.27 -23.78 -4.06
C GLU A 153 -6.21 -22.90 -3.40
N ALA A 154 -5.69 -23.36 -2.27
CA ALA A 154 -4.56 -22.78 -1.56
C ALA A 154 -3.29 -22.77 -2.44
N THR A 155 -3.27 -21.87 -3.41
CA THR A 155 -2.14 -21.59 -4.28
C THR A 155 -1.92 -20.08 -4.18
N GLU A 156 -0.75 -19.71 -3.67
CA GLU A 156 -0.29 -18.34 -3.40
C GLU A 156 -0.18 -17.48 -4.67
N VAL A 157 -1.29 -17.18 -5.33
CA VAL A 157 -1.29 -16.54 -6.63
C VAL A 157 -2.36 -15.44 -6.64
N CYS A 158 -1.94 -14.20 -6.86
CA CYS A 158 -2.83 -13.04 -7.01
C CYS A 158 -3.21 -12.85 -8.49
N PRO A 159 -4.41 -13.27 -8.95
CA PRO A 159 -4.84 -13.03 -10.31
C PRO A 159 -5.24 -11.55 -10.46
N LEU A 160 -4.48 -10.77 -11.22
CA LEU A 160 -4.87 -9.40 -11.52
C LEU A 160 -5.94 -9.40 -12.62
N LEU A 161 -7.16 -9.03 -12.23
CA LEU A 161 -8.26 -8.65 -13.11
C LEU A 161 -7.87 -7.39 -13.91
N TYR A 162 -7.44 -7.57 -15.16
CA TYR A 162 -7.61 -6.55 -16.18
C TYR A 162 -8.99 -6.75 -16.82
N ASP A 163 -9.97 -5.96 -16.39
CA ASP A 163 -11.29 -5.87 -17.05
C ASP A 163 -11.40 -4.55 -17.83
N PRO A 164 -11.32 -4.58 -19.18
CA PRO A 164 -11.44 -3.39 -20.00
C PRO A 164 -12.86 -2.79 -20.06
N SER A 165 -13.87 -3.40 -19.43
CA SER A 165 -15.27 -2.91 -19.47
C SER A 165 -15.59 -1.80 -18.46
N ALA A 166 -14.71 -1.52 -17.48
CA ALA A 166 -14.95 -0.52 -16.43
C ALA A 166 -14.86 0.96 -16.88
N HIS A 167 -14.70 1.25 -18.18
CA HIS A 167 -14.55 2.59 -18.73
C HIS A 167 -15.78 3.16 -19.47
N GLN A 168 -16.96 2.53 -19.39
CA GLN A 168 -18.14 3.01 -20.13
C GLN A 168 -19.23 3.76 -19.35
N GLU A 169 -19.16 3.89 -18.03
CA GLU A 169 -20.23 4.59 -17.28
C GLU A 169 -19.75 5.91 -16.69
N THR A 170 -19.74 6.97 -17.50
CA THR A 170 -19.92 8.37 -17.05
C THR A 170 -20.21 9.31 -18.21
N GLN A 171 -21.30 9.07 -18.95
CA GLN A 171 -21.99 10.12 -19.71
C GLN A 171 -23.50 9.82 -19.79
N THR A 172 -24.27 10.34 -18.84
CA THR A 172 -25.64 10.86 -19.03
C THR A 172 -25.93 11.88 -17.95
#